data_AF-A0A426R2E5-F1
#
_entry.id   AF-A0A426R2E5-F1
#
_cell.length_a   1.000
_cell.length_b   1.000
_cell.length_c   1.000
_cell.angle_alpha   90.00
_cell.angle_beta   90.00
_cell.angle_gamma   90.00
#
_symmetry.space_group_name_H-M   'P 1'
#
loop_
_entity.id
_entity.type
_entity.pdbx_description
1 polymer ?
#
loop_
_entity_poly.entity_id
_entity_poly.type
_entity_poly.pdbx_seq_one_letter_code
_entity_poly.pdbx_strand_id
1 'polypeptide(L)' 'MKTTPRFPGAQSLVNSTCSFEKYYEALYSQAPTVAWSLDTDATRRSALEEFFAQTPEERQKTVDSWAA' A
#
# COMPACT_ATOMS: atom_id res chain seq x y z
N MET A 1 17.30 -10.64 9.52
CA MET A 1 16.35 -9.74 10.22
C MET A 1 15.01 -9.89 9.51
N LYS A 2 13.90 -10.14 10.22
CA LYS A 2 12.58 -10.20 9.57
C LYS A 2 12.17 -8.78 9.25
N THR A 3 12.34 -8.34 8.01
CA THR A 3 11.75 -7.11 7.48
C THR A 3 10.23 -7.27 7.58
N THR A 4 9.63 -6.67 8.61
CA THR A 4 8.17 -6.56 8.66
C THR A 4 7.76 -5.74 7.45
N PRO A 5 6.95 -6.29 6.52
CA PRO A 5 6.57 -5.57 5.31
C PRO A 5 5.93 -4.24 5.70
N ARG A 6 6.43 -3.13 5.16
CA ARG A 6 5.85 -1.80 5.39
C ARG A 6 4.35 -1.78 5.05
N PHE A 7 3.94 -2.63 4.11
CA PHE A 7 2.55 -2.91 3.75
C PHE A 7 2.33 -4.41 3.50
N PRO A 8 1.68 -5.13 4.42
CA PRO A 8 1.27 -6.52 4.21
C PRO A 8 0.36 -6.61 2.98
N GLY A 9 0.70 -7.50 2.03
CA GLY A 9 -0.08 -7.68 0.81
C GLY A 9 0.24 -6.70 -0.33
N ALA A 10 1.25 -5.84 -0.21
CA ALA A 10 1.61 -4.92 -1.30
C ALA A 10 1.93 -5.62 -2.64
N GLN A 11 2.41 -6.86 -2.60
CA GLN A 11 2.65 -7.68 -3.78
C GLN A 11 1.39 -7.91 -4.62
N SER A 12 0.21 -8.04 -4.00
CA SER A 12 -1.05 -8.18 -4.75
C SER A 12 -1.53 -6.87 -5.37
N LEU A 13 -0.94 -5.74 -4.97
CA LEU A 13 -1.29 -4.40 -5.47
C LEU A 13 -0.46 -3.98 -6.67
N VAL A 14 0.67 -4.64 -6.94
CA VAL A 14 1.58 -4.33 -8.07
C VAL A 14 0.83 -4.29 -9.39
N ASN A 15 0.07 -5.34 -9.70
CA ASN A 15 -0.73 -5.45 -10.93
C ASN A 15 -2.19 -5.02 -10.76
N SER A 16 -2.53 -4.37 -9.64
CA SER A 16 -3.90 -3.93 -9.40
C SER A 16 -4.26 -2.79 -10.34
N THR A 17 -5.42 -2.91 -10.98
CA THR A 17 -6.05 -1.85 -11.77
C THR A 17 -7.03 -1.02 -10.93
N CYS A 18 -7.15 -1.29 -9.63
CA CYS A 18 -7.99 -0.50 -8.73
C CYS A 18 -7.33 0.86 -8.43
N SER A 19 -8.15 1.89 -8.25
CA SER A 19 -7.69 3.17 -7.73
C SER A 19 -7.34 3.08 -6.25
N PHE A 20 -6.49 4.00 -5.79
CA PHE A 20 -6.15 4.13 -4.36
C PHE A 20 -7.41 4.29 -3.50
N GLU A 21 -8.38 5.12 -3.91
CA GLU A 21 -9.61 5.34 -3.14
C GLU A 21 -10.44 4.07 -2.96
N LYS A 22 -10.53 3.22 -4.00
CA LYS A 22 -11.26 1.95 -3.90
C LYS A 22 -10.55 0.95 -2.99
N TYR A 23 -9.21 0.92 -3.06
CA TYR A 23 -8.41 0.14 -2.11
C TYR A 23 -8.57 0.66 -0.68
N TYR A 24 -8.56 1.98 -0.48
CA TYR A 24 -8.70 2.63 0.81
C TYR A 24 -10.07 2.41 1.44
N GLU A 25 -11.14 2.51 0.64
CA GLU A 25 -12.51 2.18 1.05
C GLU A 25 -12.61 0.71 1.49
N ALA A 26 -12.02 -0.21 0.71
CA ALA A 26 -12.01 -1.64 1.05
C ALA A 26 -11.21 -1.95 2.32
N LEU A 27 -10.18 -1.17 2.64
CA LEU A 27 -9.40 -1.31 3.87
C LEU A 27 -10.26 -1.13 5.13
N TYR A 28 -11.24 -0.22 5.14
CA TYR A 28 -12.13 -0.07 6.30
C TYR A 28 -12.96 -1.33 6.58
N SER A 29 -13.30 -2.09 5.55
CA SER A 29 -14.07 -3.33 5.69
C SER A 29 -13.20 -4.53 6.05
N GLN A 30 -12.00 -4.62 5.47
CA GLN A 30 -11.13 -5.80 5.62
C GLN A 30 -10.11 -5.68 6.76
N ALA A 31 -9.61 -4.46 7.01
CA ALA A 31 -8.55 -4.19 7.97
C ALA A 31 -8.70 -2.78 8.58
N PRO A 32 -9.76 -2.52 9.38
CA PRO A 32 -10.08 -1.18 9.89
C PRO A 32 -8.94 -0.56 10.71
N THR A 33 -8.17 -1.35 11.45
CA THR A 33 -6.99 -0.86 12.19
C THR A 33 -5.91 -0.31 11.26
N VAL A 34 -5.73 -0.89 10.07
CA VAL A 34 -4.78 -0.39 9.07
C VAL A 34 -5.31 0.91 8.46
N ALA A 35 -6.60 0.97 8.12
CA ALA A 35 -7.25 2.18 7.63
C ALA A 35 -7.09 3.34 8.63
N TRP A 36 -7.39 3.11 9.91
CA TRP A 36 -7.18 4.12 10.96
C TRP A 36 -5.72 4.54 11.12
N SER A 37 -4.78 3.60 10.99
CA SER A 37 -3.35 3.97 11.04
C SER A 37 -2.96 4.91 9.90
N LEU A 38 -3.57 4.76 8.72
CA LEU A 38 -3.34 5.64 7.57
C LEU A 38 -4.06 6.98 7.71
N ASP A 39 -5.22 7.02 8.37
CA ASP A 39 -5.88 8.28 8.72
C ASP A 39 -5.01 9.11 9.68
N THR A 40 -4.33 8.44 10.62
CA THR A 40 -3.46 9.10 11.60
C THR A 40 -2.05 9.42 11.08
N ASP A 41 -1.63 8.81 9.97
CA ASP A 41 -0.30 8.97 9.38
C ASP A 41 -0.43 9.41 7.91
N ALA A 42 -0.57 10.73 7.73
CA ALA A 42 -0.72 11.35 6.41
C ALA A 42 0.46 11.04 5.48
N THR A 43 1.70 10.98 6.00
CA THR A 43 2.88 10.65 5.21
C THR A 43 2.79 9.23 4.66
N ARG A 44 2.38 8.27 5.48
CA ARG A 44 2.19 6.88 5.05
C ARG A 44 1.03 6.75 4.06
N ARG A 45 -0.05 7.52 4.23
CA ARG A 45 -1.16 7.59 3.28
C ARG A 45 -0.71 8.13 1.92
N SER A 46 0.00 9.26 1.89
CA SER A 46 0.52 9.84 0.63
C SER A 46 1.48 8.89 -0.09
N ALA A 47 2.38 8.21 0.64
CA ALA A 47 3.27 7.22 0.03
C ALA A 47 2.50 6.04 -0.62
N LEU A 48 1.38 5.64 -0.04
CA LEU A 48 0.49 4.64 -0.62
C LEU A 48 -0.22 5.18 -1.87
N GLU A 49 -0.72 6.41 -1.82
CA GLU A 49 -1.36 7.05 -2.97
C GLU A 49 -0.38 7.21 -4.15
N GLU A 50 0.85 7.63 -3.89
CA GLU A 50 1.94 7.69 -4.86
C GLU A 50 2.27 6.31 -5.44
N PHE A 51 2.31 5.27 -4.60
CA PHE A 51 2.48 3.89 -5.05
C PHE A 51 1.37 3.46 -6.03
N PHE A 52 0.12 3.86 -5.80
CA PHE A 52 -0.97 3.61 -6.74
C PHE A 52 -0.90 4.48 -8.01
N ALA A 53 -0.22 5.62 -7.99
CA ALA A 53 0.01 6.43 -9.20
C ALA A 53 1.13 5.87 -10.11
N GLN A 54 2.01 5.03 -9.55
CA GLN A 54 3.11 4.39 -10.28
C GLN A 54 2.64 3.33 -11.30
N THR A 55 3.48 3.07 -12.28
CA THR A 55 3.35 1.92 -13.18
C THR A 55 3.55 0.59 -12.42
N PRO A 56 3.04 -0.55 -12.94
CA PRO A 56 3.27 -1.85 -12.29
C PRO A 56 4.75 -2.18 -12.07
N GLU A 57 5.63 -1.77 -13.00
CA GLU A 57 7.08 -1.99 -12.91
C GLU A 57 7.72 -1.19 -11.76
N GLU A 58 7.31 0.07 -11.59
CA GLU A 58 7.75 0.92 -10.47
C GLU A 58 7.19 0.44 -9.13
N ARG A 59 5.93 -0.01 -9.12
CA ARG A 59 5.34 -0.65 -7.94
C ARG A 59 6.12 -1.88 -7.53
N GLN A 60 6.52 -2.74 -8.47
CA GLN A 60 7.32 -3.92 -8.17
C GLN A 60 8.65 -3.54 -7.52
N LYS A 61 9.37 -2.54 -8.07
CA LYS A 61 10.60 -2.02 -7.45
C LYS A 61 10.36 -1.51 -6.03
N THR A 62 9.26 -0.80 -5.81
CA THR A 62 8.88 -0.29 -4.49
C THR A 62 8.61 -1.43 -3.51
N VAL A 63 7.88 -2.47 -3.91
CA VAL A 63 7.64 -3.66 -3.08
C VAL A 63 8.94 -4.40 -2.77
N ASP A 64 9.80 -4.59 -3.78
CA ASP A 64 11.10 -5.24 -3.61
C ASP A 64 11.96 -4.46 -2.59
N SER A 65 11.92 -3.12 -2.62
CA SER A 65 12.63 -2.28 -1.66
C SER A 65 12.11 -2.38 -0.22
N TRP A 66 10.88 -2.86 -0.02
CA TRP A 66 10.30 -3.09 1.32
C TRP A 66 10.59 -4.50 1.85
N ALA A 67 10.94 -5.44 0.97
CA ALA A 67 11.30 -6.80 1.32
C ALA A 67 12.80 -6.95 1.67
N ALA A 68 13.66 -6.08 1.11
CA ALA A 68 15.10 -5.99 1.37
C ALA A 68 15.43 -5.43 2.76
#